data_AF-A0A352B3N7-F1
#
_entry.id   AF-A0A352B3N7-F1
#
_cell.length_a   1.000
_cell.length_b   1.000
_cell.length_c   1.000
_cell.angle_alpha   90.00
_cell.angle_beta   90.00
_cell.angle_gamma   90.00
#
_symmetry.space_group_name_H-M   'P 1'
#
loop_
_entity.id
_entity.type
_entity.pdbx_description
1 polymer ?
#
loop_
_entity_poly.entity_id
_entity_poly.type
_entity_poly.pdbx_seq_one_letter_code
_entity_poly.pdbx_strand_id
1 'polypeptide(L)' 'MAATTTVPVADPEPVYAFQAPVRLYHWVNALCILTLAATGYLIAHPLPTVVGEASDHFIMGRIRLIHFTAGYLLAVSLAG' A
#
# COMPACT_ATOMS: atom_id res chain seq x y z
N MET A 1 5.46 60.10 10.22
CA MET A 1 5.88 58.71 10.47
C MET A 1 4.63 57.89 10.72
N ALA A 2 4.23 57.01 9.80
CA ALA A 2 3.04 56.17 9.97
C ALA A 2 3.41 54.90 10.75
N ALA A 3 2.63 54.57 11.79
CA ALA A 3 2.82 53.38 12.59
C ALA A 3 2.40 52.14 11.79
N THR A 4 3.32 51.19 11.63
CA THR A 4 3.06 49.88 11.03
C THR A 4 2.40 48.99 12.08
N THR A 5 1.11 48.70 11.94
CA THR A 5 0.38 47.75 12.79
C THR A 5 0.71 46.32 12.35
N THR A 6 1.47 45.59 13.16
CA THR A 6 1.67 44.15 12.99
C THR A 6 0.45 43.41 13.56
N VAL A 7 -0.40 42.87 12.69
CA VAL A 7 -1.48 41.97 13.14
C VAL A 7 -0.83 40.65 13.55
N PRO A 8 -1.10 40.13 14.76
CA PRO A 8 -0.58 38.83 15.16
C PRO A 8 -1.14 37.77 14.21
N VAL A 9 -0.25 37.07 13.50
CA VAL A 9 -0.60 35.83 12.80
C VAL A 9 -0.89 34.81 13.89
N ALA A 10 -2.17 34.46 14.04
CA ALA A 10 -2.55 33.35 14.90
C ALA A 10 -1.93 32.07 14.35
N ASP A 11 -1.31 31.28 15.22
CA ASP A 11 -0.84 29.95 14.84
C ASP A 11 -2.04 29.11 14.39
N PRO A 12 -1.96 28.41 13.25
CA PRO A 12 -3.07 27.64 12.73
C PRO A 12 -3.46 26.52 13.71
N GLU A 13 -4.75 26.42 14.01
CA GLU A 13 -5.28 25.35 14.86
C GLU A 13 -5.13 23.99 14.15
N PRO A 14 -4.61 22.95 14.82
CA PRO A 14 -4.41 21.64 14.20
C PRO A 14 -5.75 20.98 13.85
N VAL A 15 -5.99 20.80 12.55
CA VAL A 15 -7.21 20.15 12.03
C VAL A 15 -7.05 18.63 12.04
N TYR A 16 -8.04 17.92 12.58
CA TYR A 16 -8.08 16.46 12.56
C TYR A 16 -8.45 15.93 11.17
N ALA A 17 -7.45 15.87 10.28
CA ALA A 17 -7.62 15.40 8.90
C ALA A 17 -7.58 13.87 8.78
N PHE A 18 -6.77 13.20 9.60
CA PHE A 18 -6.46 11.77 9.45
C PHE A 18 -7.32 10.91 10.37
N GLN A 19 -8.63 10.89 10.12
CA GLN A 19 -9.60 10.12 10.90
C GLN A 19 -9.41 8.60 10.77
N ALA A 20 -10.02 7.83 11.67
CA ALA A 20 -9.92 6.36 11.70
C ALA A 20 -10.17 5.66 10.34
N PRO A 21 -11.20 6.01 9.55
CA PRO A 21 -11.41 5.38 8.24
C PRO A 21 -10.31 5.74 7.24
N VAL A 22 -9.79 6.97 7.26
CA VAL A 22 -8.70 7.41 6.37
C VAL A 22 -7.41 6.66 6.69
N ARG A 23 -7.13 6.43 7.98
CA ARG A 23 -6.00 5.59 8.41
C ARG A 23 -6.12 4.17 7.89
N LEU A 24 -7.30 3.57 8.03
CA LEU A 24 -7.55 2.21 7.55
C LEU A 24 -7.35 2.12 6.04
N TYR A 25 -7.92 3.07 5.28
CA TYR A 25 -7.70 3.16 3.84
C TYR A 25 -6.21 3.25 3.48
N HIS A 26 -5.46 4.11 4.15
CA HIS A 26 -4.01 4.26 3.92
C HIS A 26 -3.25 2.95 4.20
N TRP A 27 -3.51 2.31 5.34
CA TRP A 27 -2.80 1.09 5.73
C TRP A 27 -3.15 -0.11 4.86
N VAL A 28 -4.39 -0.23 4.38
CA VAL A 28 -4.77 -1.26 3.41
C VAL A 28 -4.01 -1.09 2.10
N ASN A 29 -3.92 0.14 1.58
CA ASN A 29 -3.17 0.42 0.36
C ASN A 29 -1.66 0.18 0.55
N ALA A 30 -1.10 0.60 1.69
CA ALA A 30 0.29 0.32 2.04
C ALA A 30 0.57 -1.19 2.05
N LEU A 31 -0.31 -1.99 2.65
CA LEU A 31 -0.18 -3.45 2.67
C LEU A 31 -0.27 -4.06 1.27
N CYS A 32 -1.17 -3.58 0.42
CA CYS A 32 -1.28 -4.04 -0.97
C CYS A 32 0.00 -3.76 -1.76
N ILE A 33 0.54 -2.54 -1.65
CA ILE A 33 1.79 -2.15 -2.33
C ILE A 33 2.97 -3.00 -1.85
N LEU A 34 3.12 -3.21 -0.53
CA LEU A 34 4.18 -4.06 0.01
C LEU A 34 4.06 -5.50 -0.48
N THR A 35 2.83 -6.04 -0.51
CA THR A 35 2.55 -7.38 -1.02
C THR A 35 2.91 -7.49 -2.50
N LEU A 36 2.50 -6.50 -3.31
CA LEU A 36 2.82 -6.43 -4.74
C LEU A 36 4.33 -6.34 -4.99
N ALA A 37 5.06 -5.52 -4.23
CA ALA A 37 6.50 -5.39 -4.35
C ALA A 37 7.21 -6.71 -4.02
N ALA A 38 6.86 -7.34 -2.88
CA ALA A 38 7.48 -8.58 -2.44
C ALA A 38 7.18 -9.74 -3.41
N THR A 39 5.92 -9.93 -3.78
CA THR A 39 5.53 -11.02 -4.68
C THR A 39 5.98 -10.76 -6.12
N GLY A 40 5.97 -9.50 -6.59
CA GLY A 40 6.48 -9.11 -7.90
C GLY A 40 7.97 -9.38 -8.03
N TYR A 41 8.74 -9.12 -6.97
CA TYR A 41 10.15 -9.49 -6.91
C TYR A 41 10.36 -11.00 -7.06
N LEU A 42 9.57 -11.82 -6.34
CA LEU A 42 9.65 -13.29 -6.44
C LEU A 42 9.14 -13.84 -7.77
N ILE A 43 8.29 -13.11 -8.49
CA ILE A 43 7.88 -13.47 -9.85
C ILE A 43 9.02 -13.21 -10.84
N ALA A 44 9.74 -12.09 -10.69
CA ALA A 44 10.89 -11.76 -11.53
C ALA A 44 12.12 -12.62 -11.22
N HIS A 45 12.35 -12.89 -9.93
CA HIS A 45 13.44 -13.70 -9.40
C HIS A 45 12.84 -14.91 -8.66
N PRO A 46 12.52 -15.99 -9.38
CA PRO A 46 11.83 -17.13 -8.81
C PRO A 46 12.65 -17.79 -7.69
N LEU A 47 11.92 -18.35 -6.73
CA LEU A 47 12.49 -19.19 -5.68
C LEU A 47 13.22 -20.40 -6.29
N PRO A 48 14.20 -20.97 -5.58
CA PRO A 48 14.82 -22.24 -5.99
C PRO A 48 13.77 -23.31 -6.25
N THR A 49 14.06 -24.18 -7.22
CA THR A 49 13.17 -25.29 -7.55
C THR A 49 13.02 -26.23 -6.36
N VAL A 50 11.79 -26.70 -6.15
CA VAL A 50 11.49 -27.77 -5.20
C VAL A 50 11.63 -29.13 -5.87
N VAL A 51 11.99 -30.14 -5.08
CA VAL A 51 12.11 -31.53 -5.52
C VAL A 51 10.80 -32.28 -5.27
N GLY A 52 10.46 -33.22 -6.15
CA GLY A 52 9.24 -34.03 -6.06
C GLY A 52 8.25 -33.77 -7.19
N GLU A 53 7.07 -34.38 -7.09
CA GLU A 53 6.05 -34.31 -8.13
C GLU A 53 5.44 -32.89 -8.22
N ALA A 54 5.20 -32.46 -9.46
CA ALA A 54 4.67 -31.12 -9.74
C ALA A 54 3.21 -30.96 -9.26
N SER A 55 2.43 -32.05 -9.22
CA SER A 55 1.05 -32.03 -8.71
C SER A 55 0.96 -31.63 -7.24
N ASP A 56 2.03 -31.89 -6.48
CA ASP A 56 2.05 -31.67 -5.03
C ASP A 56 2.52 -30.26 -4.68
N HIS A 57 3.00 -29.49 -5.66
CA HIS A 57 3.63 -28.19 -5.46
C HIS A 57 3.03 -27.08 -6.34
N PHE A 58 2.26 -26.18 -5.72
CA PHE A 58 1.67 -25.01 -6.40
C PHE A 58 2.27 -23.67 -5.94
N ILE A 59 3.56 -23.64 -5.60
CA ILE A 59 4.22 -22.50 -4.93
C ILE A 59 4.15 -21.22 -5.78
N MET A 60 4.67 -21.26 -7.02
CA MET A 60 4.62 -20.09 -7.91
C MET A 60 3.19 -19.72 -8.32
N GLY A 61 2.28 -20.70 -8.38
CA GLY A 61 0.86 -20.47 -8.59
C GLY A 61 0.24 -19.64 -7.46
N ARG A 62 0.53 -19.99 -6.20
CA ARG A 62 0.08 -19.24 -5.01
C ARG A 62 0.67 -17.84 -4.94
N ILE A 63 1.96 -17.67 -5.25
CA ILE A 63 2.60 -16.34 -5.28
C ILE A 63 1.91 -15.43 -6.29
N ARG A 64 1.65 -15.94 -7.50
CA ARG A 64 0.92 -15.18 -8.53
C ARG A 64 -0.52 -14.88 -8.13
N LEU A 65 -1.22 -15.83 -7.52
CA LEU A 65 -2.57 -15.60 -7.00
C LEU A 65 -2.58 -14.44 -6.00
N ILE A 66 -1.68 -14.45 -5.01
CA ILE A 66 -1.56 -13.38 -4.00
C ILE A 66 -1.25 -12.04 -4.70
N HIS A 67 -0.32 -12.02 -5.65
CA HIS A 67 0.05 -10.82 -6.40
C HIS A 67 -1.15 -10.21 -7.14
N PHE A 68 -1.88 -11.02 -7.91
CA PHE A 68 -3.03 -10.54 -8.66
C PHE A 68 -4.19 -10.10 -7.76
N THR A 69 -4.47 -10.82 -6.67
CA THR A 69 -5.48 -10.40 -5.69
C THR A 69 -5.10 -9.07 -5.05
N ALA A 70 -3.85 -8.88 -4.62
CA ALA A 70 -3.38 -7.59 -4.09
C ALA A 70 -3.47 -6.46 -5.13
N GLY A 71 -3.18 -6.77 -6.40
CA GLY A 71 -3.32 -5.84 -7.53
C GLY A 71 -4.78 -5.39 -7.73
N TYR A 72 -5.73 -6.33 -7.71
CA TYR A 72 -7.16 -6.00 -7.80
C TYR A 72 -7.64 -5.19 -6.59
N LEU A 73 -7.22 -5.53 -5.37
CA LEU A 73 -7.57 -4.76 -4.17
C LEU A 73 -7.09 -3.32 -4.26
N LEU A 74 -5.83 -3.10 -4.67
CA LEU A 74 -5.29 -1.76 -4.88
C LEU A 74 -6.03 -1.02 -6.01
N ALA A 75 -6.29 -1.68 -7.14
CA ALA A 75 -6.99 -1.08 -8.26
C ALA A 75 -8.41 -0.63 -7.89
N VAL A 76 -9.18 -1.50 -7.22
CA VAL A 76 -10.52 -1.18 -6.72
C VAL A 76 -10.46 -0.07 -5.68
N SER A 77 -9.47 -0.11 -4.77
CA SER A 77 -9.31 0.92 -3.74
C SER A 77 -8.97 2.30 -4.30
N LEU A 78 -8.34 2.39 -5.47
CA LEU A 78 -8.00 3.65 -6.13
C LEU A 78 -9.10 4.12 -7.10
N ALA A 79 -9.92 3.19 -7.61
CA ALA A 79 -10.98 3.49 -8.56
C ALA A 79 -12.31 3.93 -7.92
N GLY A 80 -12.52 3.62 -6.63
CA GLY A 80 -13.65 4.09 -5.83
C GLY A 80 -13.39 5.44 -5.17
#